data_AF-A0A0G1UJ31-F1
#
_entry.id   AF-A0A0G1UJ31-F1
#
_cell.length_a   1.000
_cell.length_b   1.000
_cell.length_c   1.000
_cell.angle_alpha   90.00
_cell.angle_beta   90.00
_cell.angle_gamma   90.00
#
_symmetry.space_group_name_H-M   'P 1'
#
loop_
_entity.id
_entity.type
_entity.pdbx_description
1 polymer ?
#
loop_
_entity_poly.entity_id
_entity_poly.type
_entity_poly.pdbx_seq_one_letter_code
_entity_poly.pdbx_strand_id
1 'polypeptide(L)'
;MANTKSAAKAAKQSQKKRKHNLMWKKRIKDGLKLIKKALESKATADILKAQLSGLQKVVDKAAKSRVIHANKANRIKTKIAKKIAAYASNTGKQPKRKSVSVKS
;
A
#
# COMPACT_ATOMS: atom_id res chain seq x y z
N MET A 1 -36.47 -4.82 -6.24
CA MET A 1 -36.29 -5.61 -7.49
C MET A 1 -35.89 -4.68 -8.62
N ALA A 2 -35.22 -5.19 -9.65
CA ALA A 2 -34.95 -4.41 -10.86
C ALA A 2 -36.20 -4.46 -11.75
N ASN A 3 -37.04 -3.43 -11.67
CA ASN A 3 -38.37 -3.44 -12.28
C ASN A 3 -38.34 -3.27 -13.81
N THR A 4 -37.20 -2.85 -14.38
CA THR A 4 -37.02 -2.66 -15.82
C THR A 4 -35.85 -3.51 -16.35
N LYS A 5 -35.89 -3.86 -17.65
CA LYS A 5 -34.82 -4.61 -18.33
C LYS A 5 -33.46 -3.88 -18.23
N SER A 6 -33.46 -2.55 -18.29
CA SER A 6 -32.27 -1.71 -18.14
C SER A 6 -31.70 -1.77 -16.72
N ALA A 7 -32.55 -1.72 -15.69
CA ALA A 7 -32.13 -1.87 -14.30
C ALA A 7 -31.51 -3.25 -14.02
N ALA A 8 -32.09 -4.33 -14.57
CA ALA A 8 -31.56 -5.68 -14.40
C ALA A 8 -30.17 -5.83 -15.06
N LYS A 9 -29.95 -5.18 -16.21
CA LYS A 9 -28.64 -5.11 -16.87
C LYS A 9 -27.63 -4.32 -16.04
N ALA A 10 -28.03 -3.16 -15.51
CA ALA A 10 -27.17 -2.34 -14.66
C ALA A 10 -26.75 -3.09 -13.38
N ALA A 11 -27.66 -3.84 -12.75
CA ALA A 11 -27.37 -4.67 -11.59
C ALA A 11 -26.29 -5.73 -11.89
N LYS A 12 -26.43 -6.47 -13.01
CA LYS A 12 -25.44 -7.45 -13.46
C LYS A 12 -24.07 -6.82 -13.72
N GLN A 13 -24.04 -5.66 -14.39
CA GLN A 13 -22.79 -4.93 -14.64
C GLN A 13 -22.13 -4.44 -13.35
N SER A 14 -22.92 -3.93 -12.41
CA SER A 14 -22.45 -3.47 -11.09
C SER A 14 -21.78 -4.61 -10.31
N GLN A 15 -22.38 -5.80 -10.28
CA GLN A 15 -21.79 -6.97 -9.64
C GLN A 15 -20.42 -7.36 -10.24
N LYS A 16 -20.31 -7.36 -11.58
CA LYS A 16 -19.04 -7.63 -12.27
C LYS A 16 -17.97 -6.59 -11.91
N LYS A 17 -18.32 -5.29 -11.95
CA LYS A 17 -17.43 -4.19 -11.56
C LYS A 17 -17.03 -4.28 -10.09
N ARG A 18 -17.97 -4.64 -9.20
CA ARG A 18 -17.72 -4.81 -7.76
C ARG A 18 -16.66 -5.87 -7.52
N LYS A 19 -16.77 -7.06 -8.14
CA LYS A 19 -15.78 -8.14 -8.00
C LYS A 19 -14.37 -7.68 -8.44
N HIS A 20 -14.29 -7.02 -9.59
CA HIS A 20 -13.03 -6.47 -10.10
C HIS A 20 -12.42 -5.43 -9.14
N ASN A 21 -13.21 -4.45 -8.72
CA ASN A 21 -12.75 -3.38 -7.83
C ASN A 21 -12.33 -3.91 -6.46
N LEU A 22 -13.02 -4.93 -5.95
CA LEU A 22 -12.69 -5.55 -4.66
C LEU A 22 -11.34 -6.28 -4.73
N MET A 23 -11.08 -7.02 -5.81
CA MET A 23 -9.79 -7.66 -6.04
C MET A 23 -8.63 -6.66 -6.00
N TRP A 24 -8.74 -5.55 -6.74
CA TRP A 24 -7.71 -4.50 -6.75
C TRP A 24 -7.54 -3.81 -5.40
N LYS A 25 -8.66 -3.48 -4.72
CA LYS A 25 -8.60 -2.90 -3.37
C LYS A 25 -7.89 -3.84 -2.39
N LYS A 26 -8.12 -5.14 -2.48
CA LYS A 26 -7.44 -6.16 -1.68
C LYS A 26 -5.94 -6.19 -1.99
N ARG A 27 -5.54 -6.22 -3.26
CA ARG A 27 -4.12 -6.18 -3.67
C ARG A 27 -3.38 -4.95 -3.13
N ILE A 28 -3.99 -3.77 -3.20
CA ILE A 28 -3.41 -2.54 -2.64
C ILE A 28 -3.31 -2.68 -1.10
N LYS A 29 -4.37 -3.16 -0.43
CA LYS A 29 -4.38 -3.35 1.03
C LYS A 29 -3.30 -4.32 1.48
N ASP A 30 -3.08 -5.41 0.75
CA ASP A 30 -2.08 -6.42 1.08
C ASP A 30 -0.66 -5.87 0.89
N GLY A 31 -0.39 -5.14 -0.20
CA GLY A 31 0.89 -4.43 -0.38
C GLY A 31 1.16 -3.42 0.74
N LEU A 32 0.14 -2.68 1.19
CA LEU A 32 0.27 -1.75 2.32
C LEU A 32 0.56 -2.47 3.65
N LYS A 33 -0.07 -3.64 3.88
CA LYS A 33 0.21 -4.46 5.07
C LYS A 33 1.64 -4.98 5.08
N LEU A 34 2.15 -5.43 3.93
CA LEU A 34 3.52 -5.94 3.82
C LEU A 34 4.54 -4.86 4.22
N ILE A 35 4.40 -3.64 3.68
CA ILE A 35 5.28 -2.52 4.05
C ILE A 35 5.13 -2.17 5.53
N LYS A 36 3.91 -2.18 6.08
CA LYS A 36 3.69 -1.92 7.50
C LYS A 36 4.43 -2.94 8.38
N LYS A 37 4.33 -4.23 8.05
CA LYS A 37 5.05 -5.30 8.76
C LYS A 37 6.56 -5.15 8.64
N ALA A 38 7.07 -4.81 7.45
CA ALA A 38 8.51 -4.60 7.23
C ALA A 38 9.07 -3.41 8.04
N LEU A 39 8.27 -2.36 8.24
CA LEU A 39 8.62 -1.25 9.12
C LEU A 39 8.63 -1.67 10.59
N GLU A 40 7.67 -2.48 11.03
CA GLU A 40 7.61 -3.03 12.39
C GLU A 40 8.80 -3.97 12.68
N SER A 41 9.20 -4.80 11.71
CA SER A 41 10.32 -5.74 11.82
C SER A 41 11.70 -5.10 11.60
N LYS A 42 11.78 -3.77 11.48
CA LYS A 42 13.01 -3.02 11.22
C LYS A 42 13.83 -3.52 10.03
N ALA A 43 13.16 -3.86 8.93
CA ALA A 43 13.82 -4.33 7.71
C ALA A 43 14.81 -3.30 7.16
N THR A 44 15.79 -3.77 6.39
CA THR A 44 16.79 -2.92 5.74
C THR A 44 16.14 -1.97 4.74
N ALA A 45 16.82 -0.86 4.46
CA ALA A 45 16.33 0.18 3.56
C ALA A 45 16.04 -0.37 2.15
N ASP A 46 16.81 -1.34 1.69
CA ASP A 46 16.67 -1.92 0.34
C ASP A 46 15.39 -2.75 0.20
N ILE A 47 15.02 -3.52 1.24
CA ILE A 47 13.77 -4.27 1.27
C ILE A 47 12.58 -3.31 1.21
N LEU A 48 12.62 -2.22 1.98
CA LEU A 48 11.56 -1.22 1.99
C LEU A 48 11.43 -0.50 0.64
N LYS A 49 12.55 -0.17 -0.02
CA LYS A 49 12.56 0.40 -1.38
C LYS A 49 11.98 -0.58 -2.42
N ALA A 50 12.37 -1.85 -2.36
CA ALA A 50 11.86 -2.88 -3.26
C ALA A 50 10.34 -3.04 -3.11
N GLN A 51 9.85 -3.15 -1.88
CA GLN A 51 8.42 -3.24 -1.59
C GLN A 51 7.64 -1.98 -2.01
N LEU A 52 8.22 -0.79 -1.81
CA LEU A 52 7.63 0.46 -2.29
C LEU A 52 7.48 0.45 -3.81
N SER A 53 8.49 0.02 -4.56
CA SER A 53 8.42 -0.07 -6.03
C SER A 53 7.32 -1.02 -6.49
N GLY A 54 7.16 -2.17 -5.81
CA GLY A 54 6.10 -3.14 -6.07
C GLY A 54 4.72 -2.54 -5.81
N LEU A 55 4.55 -1.84 -4.68
CA LEU A 55 3.29 -1.16 -4.36
C LEU A 55 2.96 -0.07 -5.40
N GLN A 56 3.95 0.73 -5.83
CA GLN A 56 3.76 1.78 -6.83
C GLN A 56 3.23 1.19 -8.14
N LYS A 57 3.85 0.11 -8.65
CA LYS A 57 3.39 -0.60 -9.85
C LYS A 57 1.93 -1.05 -9.75
N VAL A 58 1.52 -1.61 -8.61
CA VAL A 58 0.14 -2.06 -8.38
C VAL A 58 -0.83 -0.89 -8.33
N VAL A 59 -0.48 0.18 -7.61
CA VAL A 59 -1.33 1.36 -7.42
C VAL A 59 -1.53 2.11 -8.73
N ASP A 60 -0.47 2.28 -9.53
CA ASP A 60 -0.54 2.98 -10.81
C ASP A 60 -1.33 2.17 -11.85
N LYS A 61 -1.20 0.84 -11.85
CA LYS A 61 -2.04 -0.04 -12.68
C LYS A 61 -3.52 0.06 -12.27
N ALA A 62 -3.82 0.09 -10.97
CA ALA A 62 -5.19 0.27 -10.49
C ALA A 62 -5.79 1.63 -10.88
N ALA A 63 -4.96 2.68 -10.96
CA ALA A 63 -5.38 3.99 -11.45
C ALA A 63 -5.66 3.96 -12.97
N LYS A 64 -4.77 3.36 -13.76
CA LYS A 64 -4.97 3.18 -15.21
C LYS A 64 -6.23 2.39 -15.53
N SER A 65 -6.54 1.36 -14.74
CA SER A 65 -7.77 0.57 -14.85
C SER A 65 -9.02 1.27 -14.28
N ARG A 66 -8.94 2.55 -13.90
CA ARG A 66 -10.04 3.36 -13.33
C ARG A 66 -10.68 2.75 -12.08
N VAL A 67 -9.96 1.93 -11.32
CA VAL A 67 -10.44 1.37 -10.06
C VAL A 67 -10.29 2.37 -8.91
N ILE A 68 -9.24 3.17 -8.97
CA ILE A 68 -9.00 4.30 -8.07
C ILE A 68 -8.70 5.55 -8.88
N HIS A 69 -9.04 6.72 -8.34
CA HIS A 69 -8.69 7.99 -8.96
C HIS A 69 -7.17 8.25 -8.87
N ALA A 70 -6.61 8.98 -9.84
CA ALA A 70 -5.19 9.34 -9.88
C ALA A 70 -4.73 10.04 -8.58
N ASN A 71 -5.52 10.99 -8.06
CA ASN A 71 -5.22 11.66 -6.79
C ASN A 71 -5.17 10.69 -5.59
N LYS A 72 -5.98 9.63 -5.61
CA LYS A 72 -5.93 8.60 -4.57
C LYS A 72 -4.68 7.74 -4.69
N ALA A 73 -4.28 7.38 -5.91
CA ALA A 73 -3.01 6.72 -6.17
C ALA A 73 -1.83 7.57 -5.67
N ASN A 74 -1.79 8.85 -6.05
CA ASN A 74 -0.76 9.79 -5.61
C ASN A 74 -0.72 9.94 -4.08
N ARG A 75 -1.87 10.08 -3.42
CA ARG A 75 -1.93 10.14 -1.95
C ARG A 75 -1.38 8.88 -1.28
N ILE A 76 -1.64 7.71 -1.84
CA ILE A 76 -1.11 6.45 -1.30
C ILE A 76 0.41 6.42 -1.46
N LYS A 77 0.93 6.76 -2.66
CA LYS A 77 2.37 6.81 -2.95
C LYS A 77 3.10 7.76 -2.01
N THR A 78 2.62 9.00 -1.90
CA THR A 78 3.26 10.03 -1.06
C THR A 78 3.22 9.67 0.43
N LYS A 79 2.10 9.14 0.93
CA LYS A 79 1.98 8.75 2.35
C LYS A 79 2.98 7.65 2.74
N ILE A 80 3.18 6.65 1.88
CA ILE A 80 4.13 5.57 2.17
C ILE A 80 5.57 6.01 1.99
N ALA A 81 5.87 6.77 0.93
CA ALA A 81 7.21 7.33 0.73
C ALA A 81 7.66 8.18 1.93
N LYS A 82 6.78 9.08 2.42
CA LYS A 82 7.05 9.89 3.62
C LYS A 82 7.32 9.04 4.86
N LYS A 83 6.57 7.95 5.06
CA LYS A 83 6.80 7.03 6.19
C LYS A 83 8.14 6.33 6.12
N ILE A 84 8.53 5.85 4.95
CA ILE A 84 9.83 5.19 4.76
C ILE A 84 10.97 6.19 4.93
N ALA A 85 10.83 7.41 4.40
CA ALA A 85 11.82 8.48 4.58
C ALA A 85 11.96 8.88 6.07
N ALA A 86 10.84 9.05 6.78
CA ALA A 86 10.84 9.34 8.21
C ALA A 86 11.52 8.21 9.00
N TYR A 87 11.23 6.95 8.67
CA TYR A 87 11.88 5.79 9.27
C TYR A 87 13.40 5.81 9.05
N ALA A 88 13.86 6.07 7.83
CA ALA A 88 15.29 6.18 7.50
C ALA A 88 15.98 7.35 8.25
N SER A 89 15.29 8.48 8.42
CA SER A 89 15.82 9.60 9.21
C SER A 89 15.93 9.29 10.71
N ASN A 90 15.01 8.46 11.23
CA ASN A 90 14.99 8.09 12.65
C ASN A 90 16.02 7.00 12.99
N THR A 91 16.42 6.16 12.03
CA THR A 91 17.51 5.19 12.21
C THR A 91 18.89 5.86 12.36
N GLY A 92 19.06 7.09 11.85
CA GLY A 92 20.26 7.91 12.08
C GLY A 92 20.27 8.69 13.41
N LYS A 93 19.13 8.74 14.12
CA LYS A 93 18.94 9.44 15.41
C LYS A 93 18.71 8.48 16.59
N GLN A 94 19.20 7.24 16.50
CA GLN A 94 19.23 6.38 17.68
C GLN A 94 20.30 6.91 18.66
N PRO A 95 19.99 7.13 19.95
CA PRO A 95 21.04 7.28 20.94
C PRO A 95 21.90 6.02 20.87
N LYS A 96 23.23 6.17 20.75
CA LYS A 96 24.16 5.05 20.80
C LYS A 96 23.78 4.20 22.00
N ARG A 97 23.21 3.01 21.78
CA ARG A 97 23.03 2.04 22.85
C ARG A 97 24.44 1.82 23.40
N LYS A 98 24.71 2.30 24.62
CA LYS A 98 25.96 1.99 25.31
C LYS A 98 26.10 0.48 25.23
N SER A 99 27.13 0.01 24.55
CA SER A 99 27.61 -1.35 24.72
C SER A 99 27.89 -1.48 26.21
N VAL A 100 26.98 -2.10 26.96
CA VAL A 100 27.30 -2.55 28.31
C VAL A 100 28.29 -3.69 28.08
N SER A 101 29.57 -3.34 28.05
CA SER A 101 30.64 -4.29 28.29
C SER A 101 30.39 -4.85 29.68
N VAL A 102 29.80 -6.03 29.77
CA VAL A 102 29.85 -6.81 30.99
C VAL A 102 31.31 -7.27 31.12
N LYS A 103 32.09 -6.47 31.86
CA LYS A 103 33.40 -6.83 32.37
C LYS A 103 33.16 -7.57 33.67
N SER A 104 33.37 -8.88 33.65
CA SER A 104 33.84 -9.78 34.73
C SER A 104 33.30 -11.18 34.46
#